data_AF-A0A9X5XGF2-F1
#
_entry.id   AF-A0A9X5XGF2-F1
#
_cell.length_a   1.000
_cell.length_b   1.000
_cell.length_c   1.000
_cell.angle_alpha   90.00
_cell.angle_beta   90.00
_cell.angle_gamma   90.00
#
_symmetry.space_group_name_H-M   'P 1'
#
loop_
_entity.id
_entity.type
_entity.pdbx_description
1 polymer ?
#
loop_
_entity_poly.entity_id
_entity_poly.type
_entity_poly.pdbx_seq_one_letter_code
_entity_poly.pdbx_strand_id
1 'polypeptide(L)'
;MTRTAQTEVGLPVRRTARGATALRGGTPWHPTPYQVFGGLFWLVLCLASWRVPMCCDFGQHAAVVERLKANLLHPAHPTADLPGEGSPFYSPYTVAQGAFARLTGLAGWEVVRLSAPLNLWVLLTGIGRFVRVLAPRRPWAPVCALLAMVLLWGTERAWSSGYLGLMSMTGNLGYPSTFAIGLTFWAWALTGTLAGGIGGPVRYVGPSGLRSLSGYKGLGVLYGLI
;
A
#
# COMPACT_ATOMS: atom_id res chain seq x y z
N MET A 1 80.70 -31.11 -11.46
CA MET A 1 79.89 -31.43 -10.26
C MET A 1 79.77 -30.17 -9.41
N THR A 2 78.80 -29.30 -9.69
CA THR A 2 77.46 -29.20 -9.05
C THR A 2 77.49 -28.94 -7.54
N ARG A 3 77.22 -27.67 -7.15
CA ARG A 3 76.43 -27.35 -5.96
C ARG A 3 75.74 -25.99 -6.15
N THR A 4 74.55 -26.03 -6.74
CA THR A 4 73.56 -24.96 -6.69
C THR A 4 72.99 -24.87 -5.28
N ALA A 5 73.09 -23.70 -4.65
CA ALA A 5 72.37 -23.37 -3.44
C ALA A 5 70.86 -23.29 -3.76
N GLN A 6 70.06 -24.19 -3.19
CA GLN A 6 68.61 -24.03 -3.16
C GLN A 6 68.26 -23.14 -1.97
N THR A 7 67.80 -21.93 -2.28
CA THR A 7 67.14 -21.03 -1.34
C THR A 7 65.73 -21.55 -1.10
N GLU A 8 65.41 -22.02 0.11
CA GLU A 8 64.02 -22.27 0.51
C GLU A 8 63.25 -20.94 0.49
N VAL A 9 62.34 -20.79 -0.47
CA VAL A 9 61.37 -19.70 -0.49
C VAL A 9 60.26 -20.07 0.50
N GLY A 10 60.35 -19.51 1.71
CA GLY A 10 59.25 -19.57 2.67
C GLY A 10 57.99 -18.95 2.07
N LEU A 11 57.00 -19.78 1.74
CA LEU A 11 55.68 -19.33 1.28
C LEU A 11 55.03 -18.48 2.39
N PRO A 12 54.57 -17.25 2.11
CA PRO A 12 53.83 -16.48 3.10
C PRO A 12 52.46 -17.13 3.29
N VAL A 13 52.30 -17.88 4.39
CA VAL A 13 51.01 -18.39 4.83
C VAL A 13 50.14 -17.19 5.22
N ARG A 14 49.19 -16.85 4.35
CA ARG A 14 48.19 -15.80 4.60
C ARG A 14 47.28 -16.27 5.73
N ARG A 15 47.58 -15.87 6.97
CA ARG A 15 46.66 -16.02 8.11
C ARG A 15 45.37 -15.29 7.77
N THR A 16 44.30 -16.03 7.53
CA THR A 16 42.95 -15.49 7.48
C THR A 16 42.59 -15.04 8.89
N ALA A 17 42.69 -13.74 9.13
CA ALA A 17 42.09 -13.13 10.32
C ALA A 17 40.57 -13.35 10.21
N ARG A 18 40.08 -14.40 10.88
CA ARG A 18 38.65 -14.57 11.17
C ARG A 18 38.28 -13.47 12.17
N GLY A 19 38.03 -12.28 11.64
CA GLY A 19 37.46 -11.16 12.38
C GLY A 19 36.00 -11.46 12.71
N ALA A 20 35.79 -12.29 13.72
CA ALA A 20 34.53 -12.40 14.42
C ALA A 20 34.36 -11.15 15.28
N THR A 21 33.74 -10.10 14.72
CA THR A 21 33.00 -9.03 15.43
C THR A 21 32.46 -8.03 14.39
N ALA A 22 31.35 -8.38 13.76
CA ALA A 22 30.44 -7.41 13.15
C ALA A 22 29.03 -7.67 13.70
N LEU A 23 28.92 -7.82 15.02
CA LEU A 23 27.66 -7.84 15.75
C LEU A 23 27.63 -6.54 16.55
N ARG A 24 26.63 -5.69 16.26
CA ARG A 24 26.41 -4.31 16.76
C ARG A 24 27.13 -3.18 16.00
N GLY A 25 26.74 -3.02 14.75
CA GLY A 25 26.68 -1.72 14.10
C GLY A 25 25.24 -1.49 13.67
N GLY A 26 24.34 -1.24 14.63
CA GLY A 26 23.00 -0.76 14.29
C GLY A 26 23.17 0.61 13.66
N THR A 27 23.14 0.68 12.34
CA THR A 27 23.12 1.96 11.63
C THR A 27 21.99 2.79 12.22
N PRO A 28 22.24 4.04 12.64
CA PRO A 28 21.17 4.90 13.13
C PRO A 28 20.07 4.93 12.07
N TRP A 29 18.84 4.62 12.49
CA TRP A 29 17.68 4.62 11.61
C TRP A 29 17.39 6.06 11.20
N HIS A 30 17.92 6.47 10.06
CA HIS A 30 17.61 7.76 9.48
C HIS A 30 16.32 7.63 8.68
N PRO A 31 15.24 8.34 9.07
CA PRO A 31 14.01 8.31 8.31
C PRO A 31 14.28 8.89 6.91
N THR A 32 13.83 8.17 5.90
CA THR A 32 13.89 8.64 4.50
C THR A 32 13.04 9.91 4.34
N PRO A 33 13.35 10.78 3.36
CA PRO A 33 12.55 11.97 3.10
C PRO A 33 11.06 11.63 2.94
N TYR A 34 10.74 10.52 2.26
CA TYR A 34 9.37 10.07 2.08
C TYR A 34 8.67 9.66 3.39
N GLN A 35 9.38 9.10 4.37
CA GLN A 35 8.79 8.79 5.68
C GLN A 35 8.43 10.07 6.44
N VAL A 36 9.29 11.10 6.36
CA VAL A 36 9.03 12.40 7.00
C VAL A 36 7.89 13.12 6.30
N PHE A 37 8.03 13.40 5.00
CA PHE A 37 7.01 14.15 4.24
C PHE A 37 5.71 13.36 4.09
N GLY A 38 5.77 12.04 3.87
CA GLY A 38 4.59 11.18 3.83
C GLY A 38 3.90 11.09 5.19
N GLY A 39 4.65 11.03 6.29
CA GLY A 39 4.09 11.04 7.65
C GLY A 39 3.42 12.37 8.00
N LEU A 40 4.05 13.50 7.63
CA LEU A 40 3.46 14.84 7.79
C LEU A 40 2.20 14.98 6.93
N PHE A 41 2.26 14.56 5.67
CA PHE A 41 1.09 14.55 4.77
C PHE A 41 -0.03 13.69 5.36
N TRP A 42 0.28 12.47 5.82
CA TRP A 42 -0.68 11.60 6.49
C TRP A 42 -1.34 12.31 7.66
N LEU A 43 -0.56 12.90 8.56
CA LEU A 43 -1.06 13.58 9.75
C LEU A 43 -1.97 14.76 9.38
N VAL A 44 -1.51 15.65 8.50
CA VAL A 44 -2.26 16.85 8.08
C VAL A 44 -3.57 16.45 7.41
N LEU A 45 -3.55 15.47 6.50
CA LEU A 45 -4.75 15.04 5.79
C LEU A 45 -5.73 14.28 6.69
N CYS A 46 -5.23 13.49 7.65
CA CYS A 46 -6.09 12.87 8.67
C CYS A 46 -6.80 13.94 9.51
N LEU A 47 -6.05 14.91 10.04
CA LEU A 47 -6.62 16.01 10.83
C LEU A 47 -7.61 16.82 9.99
N ALA A 48 -7.28 17.14 8.74
CA ALA A 48 -8.16 17.86 7.83
C ALA A 48 -9.46 17.07 7.58
N SER A 49 -9.38 15.77 7.26
CA SER A 49 -10.56 14.92 7.01
C SER A 49 -11.51 14.87 8.22
N TRP A 50 -10.99 14.99 9.44
CA TRP A 50 -11.82 15.05 10.63
C TRP A 50 -12.48 16.42 10.85
N ARG A 51 -11.99 17.49 10.21
CA ARG A 51 -12.60 18.81 10.27
C ARG A 51 -13.62 19.05 9.16
N VAL A 52 -13.60 18.26 8.08
CA VAL A 52 -14.56 18.39 6.98
C VAL A 52 -15.92 17.82 7.40
N PRO A 53 -17.02 18.56 7.21
CA PRO A 53 -18.35 18.04 7.49
C PRO A 53 -18.69 16.85 6.58
N MET A 54 -19.41 15.87 7.13
CA MET A 54 -19.90 14.71 6.39
C MET A 54 -20.84 15.20 5.30
N CYS A 55 -20.49 14.94 4.04
CA CYS A 55 -21.30 15.33 2.89
C CYS A 55 -21.21 14.27 1.77
N CYS A 56 -22.07 14.41 0.76
CA CYS A 56 -22.11 13.55 -0.42
C CYS A 56 -22.35 12.07 -0.05
N ASP A 57 -21.57 11.16 -0.65
CA ASP A 57 -21.72 9.71 -0.52
C ASP A 57 -21.35 9.14 0.86
N PHE A 58 -20.87 9.97 1.79
CA PHE A 58 -20.46 9.53 3.12
C PHE A 58 -21.61 8.83 3.86
N GLY A 59 -22.83 9.38 3.76
CA GLY A 59 -24.02 8.76 4.35
C GLY A 59 -24.34 7.40 3.75
N GLN A 60 -24.11 7.24 2.45
CA GLN A 60 -24.32 5.97 1.74
C GLN A 60 -23.32 4.90 2.18
N HIS A 61 -22.04 5.26 2.33
CA HIS A 61 -21.03 4.36 2.87
C HIS A 61 -21.29 4.00 4.34
N ALA A 62 -21.76 4.94 5.16
CA ALA A 62 -22.15 4.66 6.54
C ALA A 62 -23.34 3.69 6.62
N ALA A 63 -24.35 3.87 5.74
CA ALA A 63 -25.51 3.00 5.66
C ALA A 63 -25.11 1.56 5.28
N VAL A 64 -24.19 1.40 4.32
CA VAL A 64 -23.62 0.08 3.94
C VAL A 64 -23.04 -0.65 5.14
N VAL A 65 -22.23 0.06 5.95
CA VAL A 65 -21.63 -0.53 7.16
C VAL A 65 -22.69 -0.91 8.19
N GLU A 66 -23.72 -0.09 8.40
CA GLU A 66 -24.82 -0.40 9.31
C GLU A 66 -25.63 -1.63 8.85
N ARG A 67 -25.92 -1.74 7.55
CA ARG A 67 -26.63 -2.92 7.00
C ARG A 67 -25.80 -4.20 7.18
N LEU A 68 -24.49 -4.14 6.94
CA LEU A 68 -23.58 -5.27 7.15
C LEU A 68 -23.39 -5.60 8.63
N LYS A 69 -23.35 -4.59 9.51
CA LYS A 69 -23.32 -4.78 10.96
C LYS A 69 -24.53 -5.58 11.44
N ALA A 70 -25.72 -5.28 10.90
CA ALA A 70 -26.96 -5.99 11.21
C ALA A 70 -26.93 -7.43 10.68
N ASN A 71 -26.61 -7.63 9.40
CA ASN A 71 -26.53 -8.96 8.78
C ASN A 71 -25.41 -9.00 7.71
N LEU A 72 -24.35 -9.77 7.97
CA LEU A 72 -23.21 -9.91 7.06
C LEU A 72 -23.51 -10.79 5.83
N LEU A 73 -24.41 -11.77 5.96
CA LEU A 73 -24.67 -12.76 4.91
C LEU A 73 -25.75 -12.28 3.93
N HIS A 74 -26.78 -11.62 4.44
CA HIS A 74 -27.88 -11.10 3.63
C HIS A 74 -28.22 -9.65 4.06
N PRO A 75 -27.32 -8.68 3.78
CA PRO A 75 -27.59 -7.29 4.09
C PRO A 75 -28.69 -6.73 3.16
N ALA A 76 -29.57 -5.89 3.70
CA ALA A 76 -30.58 -5.16 2.93
C ALA A 76 -29.94 -4.10 2.02
N HIS A 77 -30.64 -3.58 1.01
CA HIS A 77 -30.06 -2.53 0.16
C HIS A 77 -29.77 -1.24 0.99
N PRO A 78 -28.62 -0.57 0.80
CA PRO A 78 -28.21 0.55 1.66
C PRO A 78 -29.05 1.81 1.46
N THR A 79 -29.65 2.01 0.27
CA THR A 79 -30.49 3.19 -0.05
C THR A 79 -31.99 2.93 0.00
N ALA A 80 -32.43 1.68 0.02
CA ALA A 80 -33.84 1.30 0.07
C ALA A 80 -34.00 0.11 1.01
N ASP A 81 -34.98 0.12 1.90
CA ASP A 81 -35.21 -0.98 2.86
C ASP A 81 -35.87 -2.19 2.18
N LEU A 82 -35.25 -2.67 1.10
CA LEU A 82 -35.72 -3.76 0.28
C LEU A 82 -34.92 -5.04 0.59
N PRO A 83 -35.58 -6.21 0.69
CA PRO A 83 -34.91 -7.49 0.76
C PRO A 83 -34.31 -7.85 -0.61
N GLY A 84 -33.04 -8.27 -0.66
CA GLY A 84 -32.42 -8.81 -1.88
C GLY A 84 -31.09 -8.18 -2.28
N GLU A 85 -30.29 -8.99 -2.98
CA GLU A 85 -28.83 -8.92 -3.15
C GLU A 85 -28.29 -7.76 -4.01
N GLY A 86 -27.06 -7.36 -3.69
CA GLY A 86 -26.14 -6.77 -4.65
C GLY A 86 -26.25 -5.26 -4.81
N SER A 87 -26.05 -4.52 -3.72
CA SER A 87 -25.64 -3.12 -3.89
C SER A 87 -24.21 -3.08 -4.46
N PRO A 88 -23.90 -2.24 -5.47
CA PRO A 88 -22.52 -2.07 -5.96
C PRO A 88 -21.57 -1.53 -4.87
N PHE A 89 -22.12 -1.09 -3.74
CA PHE A 89 -21.34 -0.66 -2.58
C PHE A 89 -20.91 -1.83 -1.67
N TYR A 90 -21.38 -3.05 -1.90
CA TYR A 90 -20.89 -4.23 -1.18
C TYR A 90 -19.62 -4.76 -1.83
N SER A 91 -18.50 -4.50 -1.19
CA SER A 91 -17.18 -5.06 -1.51
C SER A 91 -16.61 -5.83 -0.32
N PRO A 92 -15.60 -6.71 -0.51
CA PRO A 92 -14.93 -7.40 0.59
C PRO A 92 -14.39 -6.44 1.67
N TYR A 93 -13.95 -5.25 1.25
CA TYR A 93 -13.52 -4.20 2.18
C TYR A 93 -14.68 -3.69 3.05
N THR A 94 -15.86 -3.43 2.48
CA THR A 94 -17.02 -3.01 3.26
C THR A 94 -17.54 -4.12 4.19
N VAL A 95 -17.43 -5.39 3.80
CA VAL A 95 -17.74 -6.53 4.68
C VAL A 95 -16.81 -6.54 5.89
N ALA A 96 -15.51 -6.28 5.69
CA ALA A 96 -14.55 -6.14 6.79
C ALA A 96 -14.91 -4.96 7.71
N GLN A 97 -15.33 -3.82 7.15
CA GLN A 97 -15.81 -2.67 7.92
C GLN A 97 -17.07 -3.01 8.75
N GLY A 98 -18.05 -3.70 8.16
CA GLY A 98 -19.25 -4.16 8.85
C GLY A 98 -18.96 -5.16 9.97
N ALA A 99 -18.06 -6.12 9.72
CA ALA A 99 -17.60 -7.07 10.74
C ALA A 99 -16.90 -6.34 11.89
N PHE A 100 -16.03 -5.37 11.58
CA PHE A 100 -15.37 -4.53 12.58
C PHE A 100 -16.39 -3.71 13.41
N ALA A 101 -17.39 -3.11 12.76
CA ALA A 101 -18.48 -2.39 13.42
C ALA A 101 -19.28 -3.30 14.37
N ARG A 102 -19.51 -4.56 13.97
CA ARG A 102 -20.20 -5.57 14.78
C ARG A 102 -19.39 -5.99 16.00
N LEU A 103 -18.07 -6.14 15.86
CA LEU A 103 -17.17 -6.53 16.96
C LEU A 103 -16.95 -5.40 17.97
N THR A 104 -16.86 -4.16 17.49
CA THR A 104 -16.57 -2.99 18.33
C THR A 104 -17.81 -2.27 18.87
N GLY A 105 -18.98 -2.55 18.29
CA GLY A 105 -20.23 -1.84 18.58
C GLY A 105 -20.33 -0.45 17.93
N LEU A 106 -19.28 0.03 17.25
CA LEU A 106 -19.22 1.35 16.61
C LEU A 106 -20.31 1.53 15.55
N ALA A 107 -20.77 2.76 15.39
CA ALA A 107 -21.69 3.13 14.32
C ALA A 107 -20.96 3.16 12.96
N GLY A 108 -21.69 2.94 11.87
CA GLY A 108 -21.15 2.88 10.52
C GLY A 108 -20.42 4.16 10.13
N TRP A 109 -20.93 5.32 10.52
CA TRP A 109 -20.27 6.60 10.28
C TRP A 109 -18.91 6.71 11.01
N GLU A 110 -18.80 6.14 12.22
CA GLU A 110 -17.54 6.12 12.99
C GLU A 110 -16.52 5.24 12.29
N VAL A 111 -16.94 4.05 11.84
CA VAL A 111 -16.08 3.12 11.11
C VAL A 111 -15.58 3.72 9.80
N VAL A 112 -16.45 4.37 9.02
CA VAL A 112 -16.03 5.05 7.78
C VAL A 112 -15.06 6.20 8.09
N ARG A 113 -15.27 6.94 9.18
CA ARG A 113 -14.36 8.02 9.59
C ARG A 113 -13.00 7.49 10.08
N LEU A 114 -12.99 6.36 10.78
CA LEU A 114 -11.77 5.66 11.20
C LEU A 114 -11.04 4.98 10.02
N SER A 115 -11.74 4.73 8.92
CA SER A 115 -11.16 4.15 7.72
C SER A 115 -10.29 5.14 6.95
N ALA A 116 -10.54 6.44 7.07
CA ALA A 116 -9.74 7.49 6.41
C ALA A 116 -8.22 7.40 6.70
N PRO A 117 -7.75 7.35 7.97
CA PRO A 117 -6.33 7.21 8.26
C PRO A 117 -5.73 5.89 7.74
N LEU A 118 -6.50 4.79 7.81
CA LEU A 118 -6.04 3.48 7.33
C LEU A 118 -5.86 3.49 5.81
N ASN A 119 -6.84 4.00 5.07
CA ASN A 119 -6.81 4.07 3.62
C ASN A 119 -5.67 4.95 3.13
N LEU A 120 -5.47 6.10 3.78
CA LEU A 120 -4.35 6.99 3.48
C LEU A 120 -3.00 6.31 3.70
N TRP A 121 -2.89 5.55 4.78
CA TRP A 121 -1.65 4.83 5.09
C TRP A 121 -1.35 3.77 4.04
N VAL A 122 -2.36 3.01 3.60
CA VAL A 122 -2.23 2.01 2.53
C VAL A 122 -1.83 2.69 1.21
N LEU A 123 -2.44 3.82 0.87
CA LEU A 123 -2.11 4.61 -0.31
C LEU A 123 -0.65 5.09 -0.31
N LEU A 124 -0.21 5.73 0.78
CA LEU A 124 1.15 6.25 0.91
C LEU A 124 2.19 5.12 0.89
N THR A 125 1.92 4.03 1.60
CA THR A 125 2.85 2.88 1.59
C THR A 125 2.92 2.24 0.20
N GLY A 126 1.80 2.13 -0.51
CA GLY A 126 1.72 1.63 -1.88
C GLY A 126 2.52 2.48 -2.86
N ILE A 127 2.28 3.79 -2.91
CA ILE A 127 2.99 4.74 -3.78
C ILE A 127 4.48 4.72 -3.47
N GLY A 128 4.84 4.83 -2.18
CA GLY A 128 6.23 4.81 -1.75
C GLY A 128 6.95 3.55 -2.21
N ARG A 129 6.31 2.38 -2.11
CA ARG A 129 6.87 1.12 -2.60
C ARG A 129 6.98 1.11 -4.12
N PHE A 130 5.92 1.43 -4.85
CA PHE A 130 5.90 1.38 -6.31
C PHE A 130 6.95 2.31 -6.93
N VAL A 131 7.03 3.56 -6.48
CA VAL A 131 7.99 4.53 -7.00
C VAL A 131 9.42 4.13 -6.68
N ARG A 132 9.68 3.51 -5.53
CA ARG A 132 11.02 2.97 -5.20
C ARG A 132 11.43 1.81 -6.10
N VAL A 133 10.47 1.02 -6.59
CA VAL A 133 10.76 -0.03 -7.59
C VAL A 133 11.16 0.59 -8.93
N LEU A 134 10.50 1.68 -9.35
CA LEU A 134 10.80 2.36 -10.61
C LEU A 134 12.08 3.22 -10.55
N ALA A 135 12.35 3.86 -9.41
CA ALA A 135 13.43 4.82 -9.22
C ALA A 135 14.28 4.51 -7.98
N PRO A 136 14.94 3.33 -7.90
CA PRO A 136 15.62 2.85 -6.69
C PRO A 136 16.77 3.75 -6.23
N ARG A 137 17.40 4.48 -7.16
CA ARG A 137 18.54 5.38 -6.87
C ARG A 137 18.13 6.80 -6.47
N ARG A 138 16.84 7.15 -6.47
CA ARG A 138 16.37 8.52 -6.23
C ARG A 138 15.50 8.59 -4.96
N PRO A 139 16.05 8.98 -3.79
CA PRO A 139 15.32 8.97 -2.52
C PRO A 139 14.17 9.98 -2.47
N TRP A 140 14.23 11.05 -3.28
CA TRP A 140 13.18 12.07 -3.39
C TRP A 140 12.07 11.74 -4.38
N ALA A 141 12.25 10.72 -5.25
CA ALA A 141 11.27 10.39 -6.28
C ALA A 141 9.87 10.10 -5.72
N PRO A 142 9.70 9.36 -4.61
CA PRO A 142 8.38 9.15 -4.01
C PRO A 142 7.71 10.43 -3.50
N VAL A 143 8.50 11.41 -3.02
CA VAL A 143 7.99 12.71 -2.56
C VAL A 143 7.48 13.51 -3.76
N CYS A 144 8.27 13.60 -4.83
CA CYS A 144 7.86 14.27 -6.06
C CYS A 144 6.64 13.60 -6.70
N ALA A 145 6.57 12.27 -6.69
CA ALA A 145 5.42 11.52 -7.18
C ALA A 145 4.16 11.81 -6.36
N LEU A 146 4.26 11.86 -5.03
CA LEU A 146 3.15 12.24 -4.16
C LEU A 146 2.69 13.67 -4.45
N LEU A 147 3.61 14.63 -4.55
CA LEU A 147 3.28 16.01 -4.87
C LEU A 147 2.63 16.13 -6.25
N ALA A 148 3.19 15.47 -7.28
CA ALA A 148 2.60 15.45 -8.61
C ALA A 148 1.20 14.82 -8.59
N MET A 149 1.01 13.71 -7.87
CA MET A 149 -0.28 13.03 -7.79
C MET A 149 -1.36 13.87 -7.11
N VAL A 150 -1.00 14.79 -6.22
CA VAL A 150 -1.99 15.61 -5.48
C VAL A 150 -2.17 17.00 -6.12
N LEU A 151 -1.13 17.56 -6.74
CA LEU A 151 -1.15 18.92 -7.31
C LEU A 151 -1.53 18.95 -8.81
N LEU A 152 -1.23 17.89 -9.58
CA LEU A 152 -1.46 17.88 -11.02
C LEU A 152 -2.95 17.78 -11.39
N TRP A 153 -3.80 17.36 -10.45
CA TRP A 153 -5.27 17.32 -10.61
C TRP A 153 -5.94 18.68 -10.36
N GLY A 154 -5.16 19.73 -10.08
CA GLY A 154 -5.66 21.06 -9.73
C GLY A 154 -6.00 21.21 -8.24
N THR A 155 -6.12 22.46 -7.79
CA THR A 155 -6.52 22.83 -6.42
C THR A 155 -8.04 23.03 -6.28
N GLU A 156 -8.79 22.92 -7.37
CA GLU A 156 -10.24 23.11 -7.42
C GLU A 156 -11.00 21.88 -6.90
N ARG A 157 -12.20 22.10 -6.34
CA ARG A 157 -13.05 21.05 -5.75
C ARG A 157 -13.69 20.19 -6.85
N ALA A 158 -13.03 19.12 -7.27
CA ALA A 158 -13.67 18.10 -8.10
C ALA A 158 -14.46 17.12 -7.22
N TRP A 159 -15.79 17.24 -7.21
CA TRP A 159 -16.70 16.29 -6.55
C TRP A 159 -16.87 15.01 -7.38
N SER A 160 -15.81 14.20 -7.45
CA SER A 160 -15.89 12.85 -7.98
C SER A 160 -15.14 11.90 -7.04
N SER A 161 -15.78 10.77 -6.71
CA SER A 161 -15.39 9.80 -5.66
C SER A 161 -14.05 9.08 -5.90
N GLY A 162 -13.42 9.29 -7.06
CA GLY A 162 -12.13 8.71 -7.45
C GLY A 162 -10.97 9.71 -7.58
N TYR A 163 -11.18 11.00 -7.29
CA TYR A 163 -10.13 12.02 -7.48
C TYR A 163 -9.18 12.10 -6.28
N LEU A 164 -7.88 12.04 -6.57
CA LEU A 164 -6.78 12.20 -5.60
C LEU A 164 -6.33 13.67 -5.44
N GLY A 165 -7.13 14.62 -5.93
CA GLY A 165 -6.88 16.05 -5.74
C GLY A 165 -6.93 16.45 -4.26
N LEU A 166 -6.12 17.44 -3.88
CA LEU A 166 -5.88 17.85 -2.48
C LEU A 166 -7.18 18.16 -1.71
N MET A 167 -8.15 18.79 -2.38
CA MET A 167 -9.47 19.09 -1.79
C MET A 167 -10.41 17.87 -1.81
N SER A 168 -10.41 17.06 -2.88
CA SER A 168 -11.26 15.86 -3.01
C SER A 168 -10.88 14.75 -2.02
N MET A 169 -9.59 14.60 -1.71
CA MET A 169 -9.13 13.63 -0.70
C MET A 169 -9.71 13.95 0.68
N THR A 170 -9.84 15.24 1.07
CA THR A 170 -10.34 15.58 2.41
C THR A 170 -11.74 15.03 2.70
N GLY A 171 -12.59 14.82 1.68
CA GLY A 171 -13.89 14.16 1.81
C GLY A 171 -13.90 12.67 1.45
N ASN A 172 -13.06 12.22 0.50
CA ASN A 172 -13.09 10.86 -0.06
C ASN A 172 -12.11 9.88 0.62
N LEU A 173 -11.29 10.31 1.57
CA LEU A 173 -10.29 9.46 2.23
C LEU A 173 -10.91 8.23 2.90
N GLY A 174 -12.12 8.38 3.47
CA GLY A 174 -12.86 7.28 4.09
C GLY A 174 -13.44 6.28 3.09
N TYR A 175 -13.41 6.60 1.79
CA TYR A 175 -14.10 5.79 0.78
C TYR A 175 -13.27 4.57 0.37
N PRO A 176 -13.93 3.45 0.02
CA PRO A 176 -13.26 2.24 -0.45
C PRO A 176 -12.34 2.45 -1.66
N SER A 177 -12.61 3.45 -2.50
CA SER A 177 -11.80 3.79 -3.68
C SER A 177 -10.35 4.14 -3.32
N THR A 178 -10.14 4.91 -2.25
CA THR A 178 -8.78 5.28 -1.79
C THR A 178 -7.98 4.05 -1.38
N PHE A 179 -8.64 3.09 -0.72
CA PHE A 179 -8.03 1.81 -0.34
C PHE A 179 -7.67 0.97 -1.56
N ALA A 180 -8.59 0.83 -2.52
CA ALA A 180 -8.38 0.07 -3.76
C ALA A 180 -7.20 0.61 -4.59
N ILE A 181 -7.08 1.94 -4.71
CA ILE A 181 -5.94 2.57 -5.39
C ILE A 181 -4.63 2.26 -4.66
N GLY A 182 -4.63 2.35 -3.32
CA GLY A 182 -3.47 1.99 -2.52
C GLY A 182 -3.05 0.53 -2.72
N LEU A 183 -4.01 -0.40 -2.71
CA LEU A 183 -3.77 -1.81 -3.01
C LEU A 183 -3.25 -2.03 -4.44
N THR A 184 -3.71 -1.26 -5.41
CA THR A 184 -3.21 -1.33 -6.80
C THR A 184 -1.74 -0.97 -6.88
N PHE A 185 -1.30 0.11 -6.21
CA PHE A 185 0.12 0.45 -6.15
C PHE A 185 0.94 -0.63 -5.42
N TRP A 186 0.38 -1.23 -4.38
CA TRP A 186 0.99 -2.39 -3.72
C TRP A 186 1.13 -3.59 -4.68
N ALA A 187 0.10 -3.91 -5.46
CA ALA A 187 0.12 -4.97 -6.46
C ALA A 187 1.25 -4.75 -7.47
N TRP A 188 1.35 -3.54 -8.03
CA TRP A 188 2.38 -3.20 -8.98
C TRP A 188 3.77 -3.16 -8.38
N ALA A 189 3.91 -2.71 -7.12
CA ALA A 189 5.18 -2.77 -6.42
C ALA A 189 5.64 -4.23 -6.26
N LEU A 190 4.75 -5.13 -5.84
CA LEU A 190 5.04 -6.55 -5.72
C LEU A 190 5.44 -7.15 -7.06
N THR A 191 4.64 -6.92 -8.11
CA THR A 191 4.95 -7.38 -9.47
C THR A 191 6.31 -6.86 -9.94
N GLY A 192 6.61 -5.59 -9.74
CA GLY A 192 7.89 -5.00 -10.14
C GLY A 192 9.07 -5.53 -9.33
N THR A 193 8.91 -5.80 -8.03
CA THR A 193 9.96 -6.46 -7.22
C THR A 193 10.21 -7.90 -7.66
N LEU A 194 9.16 -8.65 -7.99
CA LEU A 194 9.27 -10.01 -8.49
C LEU A 194 9.94 -10.02 -9.88
N ALA A 195 9.55 -9.09 -10.77
CA ALA A 195 10.16 -8.94 -12.09
C ALA A 195 11.65 -8.54 -11.99
N GLY A 196 11.99 -7.60 -11.10
CA GLY A 196 13.37 -7.17 -10.86
C GLY A 196 14.25 -8.25 -10.21
N GLY A 197 13.67 -9.09 -9.34
CA GLY A 197 14.35 -10.22 -8.70
C GLY A 197 14.67 -11.38 -9.66
N ILE A 198 14.01 -11.44 -10.82
CA ILE A 198 14.24 -12.48 -11.85
C ILE A 198 15.52 -12.20 -12.67
N GLY A 199 16.11 -11.01 -12.59
CA GLY A 199 17.48 -10.74 -13.03
C GLY A 199 17.78 -11.04 -14.52
N GLY A 200 16.77 -11.08 -15.38
CA GLY A 200 16.91 -11.39 -16.80
C GLY A 200 15.83 -10.71 -17.64
N PRO A 201 15.95 -10.71 -18.99
CA PRO A 201 14.93 -10.15 -19.86
C PRO A 201 13.58 -10.80 -19.53
N VAL A 202 12.54 -9.97 -19.35
CA VAL A 202 11.18 -10.43 -19.05
C VAL A 202 10.78 -11.42 -20.14
N ARG A 203 10.91 -12.71 -19.83
CA ARG A 203 10.63 -13.79 -20.78
C ARG A 203 9.12 -13.90 -20.81
N TYR A 204 8.51 -13.49 -21.92
CA TYR A 204 7.10 -13.76 -22.18
C TYR A 204 6.86 -15.25 -21.99
N VAL A 205 6.19 -15.61 -20.89
CA VAL A 205 5.78 -16.97 -20.63
C VAL A 205 4.40 -17.08 -21.28
N GLY A 206 4.30 -17.86 -22.35
CA GLY A 206 3.10 -17.98 -23.18
C GLY A 206 1.86 -18.47 -22.44
N PRO A 207 0.77 -18.79 -23.16
CA PRO A 207 -0.57 -19.02 -22.58
C PRO A 207 -0.66 -20.11 -21.49
N SER A 208 0.30 -21.03 -21.44
CA SER A 208 0.39 -22.11 -20.43
C SER A 208 1.54 -21.93 -19.42
N GLY A 209 2.03 -20.69 -19.27
CA GLY A 209 3.27 -20.29 -18.60
C GLY A 209 3.34 -20.39 -17.08
N LEU A 210 3.39 -21.61 -16.54
CA LEU A 210 3.45 -21.83 -15.09
C LEU A 210 4.87 -21.62 -14.51
N ARG A 211 5.03 -20.51 -13.75
CA ARG A 211 5.87 -20.49 -12.54
C ARG A 211 5.08 -19.95 -11.35
N SER A 212 5.13 -20.75 -10.28
CA SER A 212 4.65 -20.56 -8.90
C SER A 212 3.24 -20.02 -8.70
N LEU A 213 2.30 -20.93 -8.44
CA LEU A 213 0.92 -20.67 -7.99
C LEU A 213 0.83 -19.66 -6.83
N SER A 214 1.85 -19.55 -5.98
CA SER A 214 1.86 -18.66 -4.82
C SER A 214 1.91 -17.16 -5.16
N GLY A 215 2.58 -16.76 -6.25
CA GLY A 215 2.61 -15.35 -6.68
C GLY A 215 1.27 -14.90 -7.25
N TYR A 216 0.65 -15.73 -8.09
CA TYR A 216 -0.68 -15.50 -8.63
C TYR A 216 -1.79 -15.62 -7.59
N LYS A 217 -1.63 -16.44 -6.55
CA LYS A 217 -2.56 -16.45 -5.41
C LYS A 217 -2.54 -15.12 -4.68
N GLY A 218 -1.36 -14.54 -4.43
CA GLY A 218 -1.25 -13.21 -3.81
C GLY A 218 -1.87 -12.12 -4.69
N LEU A 219 -1.57 -12.13 -5.99
CA LEU A 219 -2.15 -11.18 -6.94
C LEU A 219 -3.66 -11.37 -7.12
N GLY A 220 -4.14 -12.62 -7.20
CA GLY A 220 -5.55 -12.95 -7.38
C GLY A 220 -6.38 -12.67 -6.14
N VAL A 221 -5.83 -12.89 -4.94
CA VAL A 221 -6.44 -12.40 -3.70
C VAL A 221 -6.50 -10.89 -3.71
N LEU A 222 -5.42 -10.20 -4.11
CA LEU A 222 -5.38 -8.74 -4.16
C LEU A 222 -6.34 -8.14 -5.18
N TYR A 223 -6.44 -8.72 -6.39
CA TYR A 223 -7.39 -8.31 -7.43
C TYR A 223 -8.83 -8.71 -7.12
N GLY A 224 -9.07 -9.80 -6.37
CA GLY A 224 -10.40 -10.15 -5.89
C GLY A 224 -10.87 -9.34 -4.68
N LEU A 225 -9.97 -8.58 -4.05
CA LEU A 225 -10.27 -7.66 -2.94
C LEU A 225 -10.52 -6.21 -3.40
N ILE A 226 -10.11 -5.86 -4.63
CA ILE A 226 -10.39 -4.59 -5.32
C ILE A 226 -11.78 -4.67 -5.95
#